data_AF-A0A9E0NAL5-F1
#
_entry.id   AF-A0A9E0NAL5-F1
#
_cell.length_a   1.000
_cell.length_b   1.000
_cell.length_c   1.000
_cell.angle_alpha   90.00
_cell.angle_beta   90.00
_cell.angle_gamma   90.00
#
_symmetry.space_group_name_H-M   'P 1'
#
loop_
_entity.id
_entity.type
_entity.pdbx_description
1 polymer ?
#
loop_
_entity_poly.entity_id
_entity_poly.type
_entity_poly.pdbx_seq_one_letter_code
_entity_poly.pdbx_strand_id
1 'polypeptide(L)'
;MKKCASCSKDLPDSAQHCVFCGAKQQAPAPAPGQAKTVMGYQASDVIKQMQQQASARTQPSSAPPPMGGPPPAAPPMGGPPPAAPPPAAANAPTMFLQNGPGAPAPMGPGAPAPMPMPAPMPQAAASHPGGQGGYGPPPGSNPPPMGAPSPGYATQLAQGGPGGYASQPNFPPAPSAPSPYGPPPGQGGYPPSYPAPSQPQFPHGPGMGPSMGPGPGMAPPPYLASQSAGRAAHPVEPFNEGLGLVMLVFGILLLGAFATPLTTEPKMTFWWNALADAPGKLKLEPIRIVGVGVLALVLGLIPLAGAARGLFAAVLGAALIAVPIVVGGAMPPWQALVMLLAPVALVPGLLLRHEYRESGLGRVLTTVGAGAIIALYVIPVDGGVPIVNLFKALGDNGAERTIPAVALFLLAVLSLLVWLPAPSSAGAKVFAWAFILFGVVGHVLALVGGRGFPDVIKAAPYQSVMAWVPGVAAIALLGYGLAAVLGKKLE
;
A
#
# COMPACT_ATOMS: atom_id res chain seq x y z
N MET A 1 15.32 29.24 21.90
CA MET A 1 15.05 27.88 22.39
C MET A 1 14.01 27.99 23.49
N LYS A 2 12.95 27.18 23.42
CA LYS A 2 11.87 27.12 24.42
C LYS A 2 11.75 25.72 24.97
N LYS A 3 11.37 25.59 26.25
CA LYS A 3 11.13 24.28 26.88
C LYS A 3 9.70 23.82 26.64
N CYS A 4 9.53 22.52 26.42
CA CYS A 4 8.21 21.90 26.32
C CYS A 4 7.44 22.06 27.63
N ALA A 5 6.25 22.67 27.59
CA ALA A 5 5.41 22.85 28.78
C ALA A 5 5.03 21.52 29.49
N SER A 6 5.08 20.38 28.78
CA SER A 6 4.69 19.06 29.31
C SER A 6 5.85 18.13 29.65
N CYS A 7 7.09 18.42 29.23
CA CYS A 7 8.24 17.52 29.50
C CYS A 7 9.61 18.23 29.66
N SER A 8 9.63 19.56 29.69
CA SER A 8 10.80 20.41 29.96
C SER A 8 12.01 20.27 29.01
N LYS A 9 11.94 19.42 27.97
CA LYS A 9 12.94 19.32 26.91
C LYS A 9 12.95 20.57 26.04
N ASP A 10 14.15 21.03 25.67
CA ASP A 10 14.37 22.19 24.81
C ASP A 10 13.98 21.91 23.34
N LEU A 11 13.42 22.93 22.69
CA LEU A 11 12.90 22.93 21.32
C LEU A 11 13.26 24.25 20.62
N PRO A 12 13.39 24.26 19.28
CA PRO A 12 13.45 25.50 18.52
C PRO A 12 12.13 26.27 18.66
N ASP A 13 12.20 27.60 18.65
CA ASP A 13 11.08 28.46 19.05
C ASP A 13 9.89 28.38 18.07
N SER A 14 10.15 27.99 16.82
CA SER A 14 9.16 27.70 15.77
C SER A 14 8.37 26.40 15.96
N ALA A 15 8.81 25.48 16.83
CA ALA A 15 8.17 24.17 16.98
C ALA A 15 6.74 24.29 17.55
N GLN A 16 5.74 23.88 16.76
CA GLN A 16 4.34 23.84 17.21
C GLN A 16 4.00 22.57 18.01
N HIS A 17 4.85 21.55 17.97
CA HIS A 17 4.70 20.27 18.67
C HIS A 17 6.02 19.86 19.31
N CYS A 18 5.97 19.22 20.48
CA CYS A 18 7.15 18.64 21.10
C CYS A 18 7.47 17.28 20.45
N VAL A 19 8.64 17.15 19.84
CA VAL A 19 9.10 15.89 19.21
C VAL A 19 9.22 14.75 20.24
N PHE A 20 9.50 15.07 21.51
CA PHE A 20 9.73 14.08 22.58
C PHE A 20 8.46 13.55 23.27
N CYS A 21 7.32 14.25 23.17
CA CYS A 21 6.08 13.82 23.84
C CYS A 21 4.77 14.13 23.08
N GLY A 22 4.85 14.58 21.83
CA GLY A 22 3.70 14.93 20.98
C GLY A 22 2.96 16.22 21.38
N ALA A 23 3.11 16.69 22.62
CA ALA A 23 2.37 17.81 23.18
C ALA A 23 2.43 19.06 22.29
N LYS A 24 1.25 19.54 21.87
CA LYS A 24 1.10 20.75 21.07
C LYS A 24 1.51 21.96 21.90
N GLN A 25 2.52 22.69 21.45
CA GLN A 25 3.01 23.87 22.15
C GLN A 25 2.07 25.04 21.84
N GLN A 26 1.56 25.66 22.90
CA GLN A 26 0.75 26.87 22.79
C GLN A 26 1.61 27.98 22.18
N ALA A 27 1.09 28.67 21.17
CA ALA A 27 1.81 29.80 20.58
C ALA A 27 2.00 30.89 21.64
N PRO A 28 3.17 31.54 21.74
CA PRO A 28 3.37 32.62 22.70
C PRO A 28 2.30 33.70 22.52
N ALA A 29 1.63 34.07 23.60
CA ALA A 29 0.72 35.21 23.59
C ALA A 29 1.54 36.46 23.18
N PRO A 30 1.10 37.23 22.16
CA PRO A 30 1.88 38.36 21.67
C PRO A 30 2.03 39.41 22.77
N ALA A 31 3.27 39.82 23.04
CA ALA A 31 3.54 40.83 24.05
C ALA A 31 2.82 42.15 23.69
N PRO A 32 2.21 42.84 24.67
CA PRO A 32 1.48 44.08 24.41
C PRO A 32 2.43 45.12 23.81
N GLY A 33 2.15 45.53 22.57
CA GLY A 33 2.97 46.46 21.79
C GLY A 33 3.72 45.85 20.60
N GLN A 34 3.82 44.53 20.45
CA GLN A 34 4.44 43.88 19.27
C GLN A 34 3.49 42.93 18.51
N ALA A 35 2.22 43.31 18.43
CA ALA A 35 1.23 42.62 17.60
C ALA A 35 1.46 42.87 16.10
N LYS A 36 2.44 42.17 15.51
CA LYS A 36 2.47 41.96 14.06
C LYS A 36 1.24 41.17 13.65
N THR A 37 0.60 41.60 12.57
CA THR A 37 -0.49 40.84 11.96
C THR A 37 0.03 39.50 11.41
N VAL A 38 -0.85 38.51 11.20
CA VAL A 38 -0.46 37.21 10.62
C VAL A 38 0.12 37.35 9.19
N MET A 39 -0.13 38.48 8.53
CA MET A 39 0.48 38.87 7.24
C MET A 39 1.91 39.46 7.37
N GLY A 40 2.48 39.55 8.58
CA GLY A 40 3.83 40.06 8.84
C GLY A 40 3.93 41.58 9.08
N TYR A 41 2.97 42.37 8.59
CA TYR A 41 2.92 43.83 8.78
C TYR A 41 2.73 44.22 10.25
N GLN A 42 3.41 45.29 10.70
CA GLN A 42 3.14 45.90 12.00
C GLN A 42 1.75 46.56 11.97
N ALA A 43 1.08 46.63 13.12
CA ALA A 43 -0.20 47.34 13.24
C ALA A 43 -0.09 48.84 12.85
N SER A 44 1.08 49.46 13.05
CA SER A 44 1.39 50.83 12.61
C SER A 44 1.25 51.03 11.10
N ASP A 45 1.58 50.00 10.31
CA ASP A 45 1.70 50.10 8.86
C ASP A 45 0.31 50.00 8.22
N VAL A 46 -0.53 49.11 8.76
CA VAL A 46 -1.95 48.99 8.42
C VAL A 46 -2.71 50.28 8.78
N ILE A 47 -2.43 50.88 9.93
CA ILE A 47 -3.02 52.17 10.32
C ILE A 47 -2.59 53.29 9.37
N LYS A 48 -1.30 53.38 8.99
CA LYS A 48 -0.82 54.33 7.97
C LYS A 48 -1.50 54.12 6.61
N GLN A 49 -1.67 52.86 6.18
CA GLN A 49 -2.31 52.54 4.91
C GLN A 49 -3.80 52.91 4.90
N MET A 50 -4.54 52.64 5.99
CA MET A 50 -5.90 53.14 6.19
C MET A 50 -5.97 54.66 6.17
N GLN A 51 -5.03 55.35 6.84
CA GLN A 51 -5.01 56.80 6.90
C GLN A 51 -4.72 57.43 5.52
N GLN A 52 -3.84 56.82 4.72
CA GLN A 52 -3.62 57.22 3.32
C GLN A 52 -4.87 56.98 2.45
N GLN A 53 -5.58 55.85 2.61
CA GLN A 53 -6.84 55.61 1.91
C GLN A 53 -7.95 56.58 2.33
N ALA A 54 -7.98 57.01 3.60
CA ALA A 54 -8.90 58.04 4.06
C ALA A 54 -8.58 59.41 3.43
N SER A 55 -7.31 59.80 3.37
CA SER A 55 -6.86 61.05 2.72
C SER A 55 -7.12 61.09 1.21
N ALA A 56 -7.16 59.94 0.53
CA ALA A 56 -7.47 59.86 -0.90
C ALA A 56 -8.95 60.13 -1.23
N ARG A 57 -9.84 60.21 -0.23
CA ARG A 57 -11.30 60.31 -0.44
C ARG A 57 -11.87 61.73 -0.33
N THR A 58 -11.02 62.74 -0.14
CA THR A 58 -11.39 64.16 0.08
C THR A 58 -10.84 65.12 -0.98
N GLN A 59 -10.68 64.68 -2.23
CA GLN A 59 -10.59 65.63 -3.35
C GLN A 59 -12.00 66.15 -3.71
N PRO A 60 -12.24 67.48 -3.68
CA PRO A 60 -13.51 68.05 -4.10
C PRO A 60 -13.61 68.09 -5.64
N SER A 61 -14.67 67.48 -6.19
CA SER A 61 -15.00 67.61 -7.61
C SER A 61 -15.54 69.02 -7.90
N SER A 62 -14.92 69.74 -8.83
CA SER A 62 -15.16 71.17 -9.05
C SER A 62 -15.23 71.60 -10.52
N ALA A 63 -16.07 70.94 -11.33
CA ALA A 63 -16.64 71.52 -12.55
C ALA A 63 -17.88 70.74 -13.04
N PRO A 64 -19.03 71.37 -13.31
CA PRO A 64 -20.09 70.78 -14.13
C PRO A 64 -19.73 70.92 -15.63
N PRO A 65 -19.87 69.86 -16.45
CA PRO A 65 -19.64 69.96 -17.90
C PRO A 65 -20.78 70.73 -18.60
N PRO A 66 -20.49 71.52 -19.65
CA PRO A 66 -21.50 72.27 -20.38
C PRO A 66 -22.37 71.35 -21.27
N MET A 67 -23.66 71.68 -21.39
CA MET A 67 -24.55 71.09 -22.39
C MET A 67 -24.36 71.77 -23.75
N GLY A 68 -24.28 71.00 -24.84
CA GLY A 68 -24.39 71.52 -26.21
C GLY A 68 -23.55 70.78 -27.24
N GLY A 69 -24.16 69.84 -27.97
CA GLY A 69 -23.56 69.19 -29.14
C GLY A 69 -24.46 68.12 -29.74
N PRO A 70 -24.86 68.21 -31.03
CA PRO A 70 -25.57 67.13 -31.70
C PRO A 70 -24.62 65.93 -31.93
N PRO A 71 -25.14 64.68 -31.96
CA PRO A 71 -24.29 63.50 -32.10
C PRO A 71 -23.66 63.42 -33.51
N PRO A 72 -22.35 63.16 -33.62
CA PRO A 72 -21.72 62.87 -34.90
C PRO A 72 -22.26 61.53 -35.46
N ALA A 73 -22.39 61.46 -36.79
CA ALA A 73 -22.93 60.28 -37.46
C ALA A 73 -22.05 59.03 -37.24
N ALA A 74 -22.68 57.88 -37.01
CA ALA A 74 -21.97 56.62 -36.83
C ALA A 74 -21.33 56.15 -38.16
N PRO A 75 -20.05 55.74 -38.18
CA PRO A 75 -19.46 55.10 -39.34
C PRO A 75 -20.10 53.71 -39.57
N PRO A 76 -20.24 53.25 -40.83
CA PRO A 76 -20.87 51.96 -41.11
C PRO A 76 -20.02 50.79 -40.61
N MET A 77 -20.64 49.84 -39.90
CA MET A 77 -20.00 48.57 -39.53
C MET A 77 -19.81 47.70 -40.77
N GLY A 78 -18.60 47.66 -41.31
CA GLY A 78 -18.20 46.77 -42.39
C GLY A 78 -17.28 45.64 -41.91
N GLY A 79 -17.57 44.41 -42.35
CA GLY A 79 -16.66 43.27 -42.25
C GLY A 79 -16.88 42.32 -41.06
N PRO A 80 -17.37 41.08 -41.28
CA PRO A 80 -17.10 39.99 -40.36
C PRO A 80 -15.58 39.66 -40.37
N PRO A 81 -15.02 39.12 -39.27
CA PRO A 81 -13.59 38.81 -39.20
C PRO A 81 -13.19 37.70 -40.17
N PRO A 82 -11.97 37.73 -40.73
CA PRO A 82 -11.49 36.68 -41.64
C PRO A 82 -11.35 35.33 -40.92
N ALA A 83 -11.73 34.26 -41.61
CA ALA A 83 -11.66 32.91 -41.06
C ALA A 83 -10.20 32.46 -40.84
N ALA A 84 -9.95 31.78 -39.72
CA ALA A 84 -8.66 31.13 -39.47
C ALA A 84 -8.43 29.97 -40.47
N PRO A 85 -7.18 29.76 -40.94
CA PRO A 85 -6.87 28.64 -41.83
C PRO A 85 -7.05 27.29 -41.10
N PRO A 86 -7.54 26.24 -41.80
CA PRO A 86 -7.74 24.92 -41.19
C PRO A 86 -6.39 24.25 -40.86
N PRO A 87 -6.28 23.51 -39.75
CA PRO A 87 -5.10 22.69 -39.46
C PRO A 87 -4.97 21.56 -40.49
N ALA A 88 -3.73 21.28 -40.91
CA ALA A 88 -3.46 20.27 -41.92
C ALA A 88 -3.83 18.85 -41.47
N ALA A 89 -4.36 18.04 -42.39
CA ALA A 89 -4.84 16.70 -42.09
C ALA A 89 -3.69 15.71 -41.79
N ALA A 90 -3.67 15.18 -40.57
CA ALA A 90 -2.91 13.98 -40.24
C ALA A 90 -3.80 12.74 -40.46
N ASN A 91 -3.40 11.86 -41.38
CA ASN A 91 -4.21 10.71 -41.78
C ASN A 91 -4.29 9.63 -40.68
N ALA A 92 -5.51 9.28 -40.27
CA ALA A 92 -5.81 8.09 -39.46
C ALA A 92 -7.08 7.41 -40.00
N PRO A 93 -7.00 6.24 -40.66
CA PRO A 93 -8.14 5.62 -41.32
C PRO A 93 -9.02 4.81 -40.37
N THR A 94 -10.09 5.42 -39.84
CA THR A 94 -11.18 4.70 -39.16
C THR A 94 -12.14 4.08 -40.18
N MET A 95 -11.97 2.80 -40.51
CA MET A 95 -13.02 2.03 -41.19
C MET A 95 -14.04 1.49 -40.19
N PHE A 96 -15.18 2.18 -40.09
CA PHE A 96 -16.44 1.53 -39.76
C PHE A 96 -16.93 0.78 -40.99
N LEU A 97 -17.27 -0.51 -40.85
CA LEU A 97 -18.08 -1.20 -41.86
C LEU A 97 -19.30 -1.82 -41.18
N GLN A 98 -20.45 -1.21 -41.44
CA GLN A 98 -21.77 -1.71 -41.06
C GLN A 98 -22.45 -2.21 -42.35
N ASN A 99 -22.83 -3.49 -42.42
CA ASN A 99 -23.94 -3.96 -43.27
C ASN A 99 -24.23 -5.47 -43.15
N GLY A 100 -25.52 -5.80 -43.28
CA GLY A 100 -26.00 -6.84 -44.21
C GLY A 100 -25.89 -8.33 -43.81
N PRO A 101 -27.03 -9.04 -43.65
CA PRO A 101 -27.06 -10.50 -43.64
C PRO A 101 -27.23 -11.10 -45.06
N GLY A 102 -26.52 -12.20 -45.35
CA GLY A 102 -26.95 -13.22 -46.31
C GLY A 102 -26.30 -13.26 -47.69
N ALA A 103 -25.35 -14.18 -47.87
CA ALA A 103 -25.12 -14.94 -49.11
C ALA A 103 -24.27 -16.20 -48.79
N PRO A 104 -24.54 -17.39 -49.40
CA PRO A 104 -23.73 -18.59 -49.17
C PRO A 104 -22.46 -18.61 -50.03
N ALA A 105 -21.35 -19.08 -49.45
CA ALA A 105 -20.07 -19.29 -50.14
C ALA A 105 -19.89 -20.77 -50.57
N PRO A 106 -19.13 -21.07 -51.64
CA PRO A 106 -19.09 -22.40 -52.25
C PRO A 106 -18.23 -23.43 -51.49
N MET A 107 -18.49 -24.71 -51.75
CA MET A 107 -17.76 -25.85 -51.16
C MET A 107 -16.33 -25.97 -51.72
N GLY A 108 -15.34 -26.03 -50.83
CA GLY A 108 -13.98 -26.48 -51.15
C GLY A 108 -13.84 -28.02 -51.03
N PRO A 109 -12.93 -28.66 -51.77
CA PRO A 109 -12.88 -30.11 -51.86
C PRO A 109 -12.13 -30.81 -50.70
N GLY A 110 -12.76 -31.84 -50.14
CA GLY A 110 -12.10 -33.08 -49.67
C GLY A 110 -10.99 -32.98 -48.63
N ALA A 111 -11.34 -32.82 -47.34
CA ALA A 111 -10.49 -33.27 -46.25
C ALA A 111 -10.66 -34.80 -46.04
N PRO A 112 -9.57 -35.59 -45.88
CA PRO A 112 -9.67 -37.03 -45.65
C PRO A 112 -10.19 -37.36 -44.24
N ALA A 113 -10.83 -38.53 -44.10
CA ALA A 113 -11.48 -38.95 -42.86
C ALA A 113 -10.49 -39.24 -41.72
N PRO A 114 -10.86 -38.97 -40.45
CA PRO A 114 -10.04 -39.32 -39.30
C PRO A 114 -9.98 -40.84 -39.10
N MET A 115 -8.77 -41.37 -38.85
CA MET A 115 -8.59 -42.77 -38.48
C MET A 115 -9.02 -43.04 -37.03
N PRO A 116 -9.57 -44.23 -36.71
CA PRO A 116 -9.97 -44.58 -35.35
C PRO A 116 -8.76 -44.72 -34.41
N MET A 117 -8.88 -44.23 -33.18
CA MET A 117 -7.85 -44.41 -32.16
C MET A 117 -7.81 -45.86 -31.64
N PRO A 118 -6.63 -46.46 -31.42
CA PRO A 118 -6.51 -47.77 -30.79
C PRO A 118 -6.84 -47.72 -29.29
N ALA A 119 -7.27 -48.87 -28.75
CA ALA A 119 -7.64 -49.02 -27.34
C ALA A 119 -6.42 -48.93 -26.40
N PRO A 120 -6.59 -48.48 -25.13
CA PRO A 120 -5.51 -48.39 -24.17
C PRO A 120 -5.00 -49.78 -23.74
N MET A 121 -3.67 -49.97 -23.80
CA MET A 121 -3.02 -51.16 -23.24
C MET A 121 -2.82 -51.05 -21.72
N PRO A 122 -2.89 -52.17 -20.97
CA PRO A 122 -2.67 -52.17 -19.53
C PRO A 122 -1.21 -51.90 -19.15
N GLN A 123 -0.99 -51.19 -18.04
CA GLN A 123 0.35 -50.92 -17.53
C GLN A 123 0.98 -52.17 -16.93
N ALA A 124 2.10 -52.62 -17.51
CA ALA A 124 2.94 -53.66 -16.91
C ALA A 124 3.77 -53.09 -15.74
N ALA A 125 3.90 -53.86 -14.66
CA ALA A 125 4.71 -53.47 -13.50
C ALA A 125 6.21 -53.55 -13.82
N ALA A 126 6.98 -52.52 -13.45
CA ALA A 126 8.42 -52.49 -13.63
C ALA A 126 9.13 -53.33 -12.54
N SER A 127 9.72 -54.45 -12.93
CA SER A 127 10.61 -55.26 -12.09
C SER A 127 12.07 -54.77 -12.17
N HIS A 128 12.85 -54.98 -11.11
CA HIS A 128 14.29 -54.70 -11.12
C HIS A 128 15.06 -55.75 -11.95
N PRO A 129 16.08 -55.34 -12.73
CA PRO A 129 16.96 -56.28 -13.41
C PRO A 129 17.95 -56.92 -12.43
N GLY A 130 17.99 -58.25 -12.39
CA GLY A 130 18.95 -59.02 -11.60
C GLY A 130 19.48 -60.22 -12.39
N GLY A 131 20.80 -60.41 -12.39
CA GLY A 131 21.49 -61.51 -13.05
C GLY A 131 23.02 -61.36 -12.94
N GLN A 132 23.84 -62.41 -13.10
CA GLN A 132 23.49 -63.82 -13.31
C GLN A 132 24.70 -64.72 -12.94
N GLY A 133 24.42 -65.97 -12.52
CA GLY A 133 25.43 -67.04 -12.34
C GLY A 133 25.80 -67.31 -10.86
N GLY A 134 25.99 -68.57 -10.44
CA GLY A 134 25.79 -69.85 -11.15
C GLY A 134 26.16 -71.08 -10.30
N TYR A 135 25.91 -72.28 -10.85
CA TYR A 135 26.25 -73.62 -10.33
C TYR A 135 25.42 -74.19 -9.15
N GLY A 136 25.34 -75.54 -9.13
CA GLY A 136 24.71 -76.47 -8.19
C GLY A 136 24.84 -77.91 -8.75
N PRO A 137 24.20 -78.97 -8.21
CA PRO A 137 23.46 -79.12 -6.94
C PRO A 137 24.44 -79.52 -5.80
N PRO A 138 24.43 -80.67 -5.04
CA PRO A 138 23.60 -81.90 -5.00
C PRO A 138 22.51 -81.93 -3.88
N PRO A 139 21.65 -82.96 -3.79
CA PRO A 139 20.56 -83.04 -2.79
C PRO A 139 20.89 -83.90 -1.55
N GLY A 140 20.22 -83.61 -0.42
CA GLY A 140 20.30 -84.36 0.85
C GLY A 140 19.01 -84.22 1.69
N SER A 141 18.67 -85.25 2.47
CA SER A 141 17.33 -85.52 3.02
C SER A 141 17.10 -85.14 4.50
N ASN A 142 15.80 -85.03 4.86
CA ASN A 142 15.18 -85.21 6.19
C ASN A 142 15.11 -84.02 7.20
N PRO A 143 14.18 -84.05 8.20
CA PRO A 143 13.63 -82.83 8.82
C PRO A 143 13.84 -82.75 10.37
N PRO A 144 12.99 -82.06 11.19
CA PRO A 144 13.42 -81.08 12.20
C PRO A 144 13.63 -81.65 13.64
N PRO A 145 14.03 -80.82 14.63
CA PRO A 145 13.01 -80.28 15.55
C PRO A 145 13.26 -78.88 16.17
N MET A 146 12.23 -78.43 16.89
CA MET A 146 12.01 -77.26 17.77
C MET A 146 13.21 -76.58 18.48
N GLY A 147 13.13 -75.24 18.59
CA GLY A 147 13.86 -74.42 19.57
C GLY A 147 13.43 -72.94 19.52
N ALA A 148 13.08 -72.33 20.66
CA ALA A 148 12.63 -70.93 20.81
C ALA A 148 13.46 -70.23 21.93
N PRO A 149 13.25 -68.95 22.34
CA PRO A 149 12.30 -67.93 21.84
C PRO A 149 12.86 -66.49 21.63
N SER A 150 12.12 -65.67 20.88
CA SER A 150 11.70 -64.25 21.12
C SER A 150 12.67 -63.16 21.68
N PRO A 151 12.28 -61.85 21.68
CA PRO A 151 11.13 -61.20 21.04
C PRO A 151 11.50 -60.04 20.07
N GLY A 152 10.60 -59.77 19.11
CA GLY A 152 10.38 -58.44 18.57
C GLY A 152 9.01 -57.90 19.03
N TYR A 153 8.80 -56.58 19.00
CA TYR A 153 7.51 -55.97 19.37
C TYR A 153 7.07 -54.91 18.35
N ALA A 154 5.83 -55.05 17.88
CA ALA A 154 5.11 -54.02 17.16
C ALA A 154 3.59 -54.28 17.21
N THR A 155 2.84 -53.53 18.03
CA THR A 155 1.36 -53.46 17.90
C THR A 155 0.75 -52.21 18.57
N GLN A 156 -0.08 -51.52 17.79
CA GLN A 156 -1.45 -51.07 18.07
C GLN A 156 -1.91 -50.58 19.46
N LEU A 157 -2.54 -49.40 19.42
CA LEU A 157 -3.88 -49.07 19.95
C LEU A 157 -4.41 -49.79 21.21
N ALA A 158 -4.76 -48.98 22.22
CA ALA A 158 -5.79 -49.31 23.21
C ALA A 158 -6.72 -48.09 23.43
N GLN A 159 -7.97 -48.35 23.82
CA GLN A 159 -9.06 -47.37 23.91
C GLN A 159 -9.66 -47.41 25.32
N GLY A 160 -9.76 -46.27 26.01
CA GLY A 160 -10.39 -46.21 27.34
C GLY A 160 -10.29 -44.85 28.03
N GLY A 161 -11.42 -44.39 28.56
CA GLY A 161 -11.52 -43.44 29.67
C GLY A 161 -12.27 -44.10 30.84
N PRO A 162 -12.86 -43.37 31.81
CA PRO A 162 -12.90 -41.91 31.93
C PRO A 162 -12.39 -41.36 33.29
N GLY A 163 -12.29 -40.03 33.40
CA GLY A 163 -12.19 -39.33 34.68
C GLY A 163 -10.77 -39.08 35.19
N GLY A 164 -10.48 -37.84 35.58
CA GLY A 164 -9.18 -37.42 36.10
C GLY A 164 -9.00 -35.91 36.01
N TYR A 165 -9.37 -35.19 37.08
CA TYR A 165 -9.21 -33.75 37.16
C TYR A 165 -7.73 -33.38 37.36
N ALA A 166 -6.99 -33.24 36.27
CA ALA A 166 -5.59 -32.79 36.30
C ALA A 166 -5.51 -31.26 36.44
N SER A 167 -5.02 -30.81 37.59
CA SER A 167 -4.76 -29.43 37.98
C SER A 167 -4.08 -28.56 36.91
N GLN A 168 -4.57 -27.33 36.71
CA GLN A 168 -3.76 -26.28 36.09
C GLN A 168 -2.49 -25.99 36.92
N PRO A 169 -1.37 -25.58 36.29
CA PRO A 169 -0.25 -24.97 37.00
C PRO A 169 -0.72 -23.69 37.71
N ASN A 170 -0.63 -23.69 39.05
CA ASN A 170 -1.02 -22.56 39.88
C ASN A 170 0.01 -21.42 39.77
N PHE A 171 -0.19 -20.49 38.84
CA PHE A 171 0.60 -19.26 38.77
C PHE A 171 0.31 -18.38 40.00
N PRO A 172 1.34 -17.85 40.70
CA PRO A 172 1.11 -16.92 41.79
C PRO A 172 0.42 -15.65 41.27
N PRO A 173 -0.53 -15.07 42.03
CA PRO A 173 -1.18 -13.83 41.62
C PRO A 173 -0.15 -12.71 41.45
N ALA A 174 -0.20 -12.02 40.31
CA ALA A 174 0.68 -10.89 40.06
C ALA A 174 0.45 -9.79 41.13
N PRO A 175 1.50 -9.14 41.65
CA PRO A 175 1.34 -8.06 42.62
C PRO A 175 0.48 -6.95 42.02
N SER A 176 -0.59 -6.57 42.72
CA SER A 176 -1.44 -5.45 42.33
C SER A 176 -0.63 -4.15 42.37
N ALA A 177 -0.44 -3.54 41.20
CA ALA A 177 0.23 -2.24 41.10
C ALA A 177 -0.57 -1.19 41.91
N PRO A 178 0.04 -0.44 42.85
CA PRO A 178 -0.67 0.52 43.66
C PRO A 178 -1.10 1.73 42.80
N SER A 179 -2.41 1.96 42.71
CA SER A 179 -2.97 3.13 42.03
C SER A 179 -2.48 4.44 42.68
N PRO A 180 -1.73 5.30 41.96
CA PRO A 180 -1.37 6.61 42.49
C PRO A 180 -2.58 7.57 42.39
N TYR A 181 -2.74 8.42 43.41
CA TYR A 181 -3.81 9.42 43.55
C TYR A 181 -5.25 8.90 43.72
N GLY A 182 -5.62 8.63 44.97
CA GLY A 182 -6.96 8.99 45.45
C GLY A 182 -7.07 10.51 45.72
N PRO A 183 -8.27 11.10 45.74
CA PRO A 183 -8.46 12.50 46.10
C PRO A 183 -8.15 12.74 47.59
N PRO A 184 -7.55 13.89 47.96
CA PRO A 184 -7.25 14.20 49.36
C PRO A 184 -8.53 14.45 50.18
N PRO A 185 -8.57 14.05 51.46
CA PRO A 185 -9.72 14.32 52.33
C PRO A 185 -9.87 15.82 52.61
N GLY A 186 -11.11 16.30 52.64
CA GLY A 186 -11.40 17.71 52.81
C GLY A 186 -11.08 18.23 54.21
N GLN A 187 -10.27 19.29 54.30
CA GLN A 187 -10.31 20.23 55.42
C GLN A 187 -11.21 21.41 55.05
N GLY A 188 -12.12 21.78 55.96
CA GLY A 188 -13.01 22.91 55.76
C GLY A 188 -12.27 24.25 55.89
N GLY A 189 -12.12 24.96 54.77
CA GLY A 189 -11.63 26.34 54.74
C GLY A 189 -12.33 27.08 53.61
N TYR A 190 -13.05 28.16 53.92
CA TYR A 190 -13.74 28.97 52.92
C TYR A 190 -12.70 29.66 52.01
N PRO A 191 -12.69 29.41 50.69
CA PRO A 191 -11.84 30.17 49.78
C PRO A 191 -12.35 31.61 49.70
N PRO A 192 -11.47 32.63 49.66
CA PRO A 192 -11.90 34.00 49.46
C PRO A 192 -12.56 34.16 48.09
N SER A 193 -13.68 34.88 48.05
CA SER A 193 -14.48 35.09 46.83
C SER A 193 -13.80 36.06 45.87
N TYR A 194 -12.90 35.52 45.03
CA TYR A 194 -12.39 36.22 43.85
C TYR A 194 -13.58 36.64 42.97
N PRO A 195 -13.73 37.93 42.61
CA PRO A 195 -14.81 38.38 41.75
C PRO A 195 -14.63 37.77 40.35
N ALA A 196 -15.67 37.14 39.83
CA ALA A 196 -15.67 36.63 38.47
C ALA A 196 -15.45 37.80 37.48
N PRO A 197 -14.59 37.64 36.45
CA PRO A 197 -14.44 38.66 35.42
C PRO A 197 -15.78 38.89 34.74
N SER A 198 -16.26 40.14 34.77
CA SER A 198 -17.58 40.51 34.31
C SER A 198 -17.73 40.23 32.81
N GLN A 199 -18.54 39.22 32.47
CA GLN A 199 -19.01 39.08 31.09
C GLN A 199 -19.84 40.33 30.75
N PRO A 200 -19.63 40.96 29.58
CA PRO A 200 -20.42 42.12 29.18
C PRO A 200 -21.88 41.70 29.00
N GLN A 201 -22.75 42.17 29.89
CA GLN A 201 -24.20 41.99 29.74
C GLN A 201 -24.67 42.78 28.52
N PHE A 202 -24.94 42.07 27.42
CA PHE A 202 -25.64 42.65 26.28
C PHE A 202 -27.10 42.94 26.70
N PRO A 203 -27.57 44.21 26.61
CA PRO A 203 -28.91 44.57 27.06
C PRO A 203 -29.98 43.73 26.35
N HIS A 204 -30.85 43.10 27.13
CA HIS A 204 -31.97 42.32 26.61
C HIS A 204 -33.06 43.28 26.10
N GLY A 205 -32.99 43.64 24.82
CA GLY A 205 -34.00 44.42 24.15
C GLY A 205 -35.30 43.62 23.98
N PRO A 206 -36.47 44.11 24.46
CA PRO A 206 -37.75 43.45 24.23
C PRO A 206 -38.22 43.69 22.80
N GLY A 207 -38.36 42.63 22.01
CA GLY A 207 -38.88 42.73 20.65
C GLY A 207 -38.97 41.40 19.92
N MET A 208 -40.17 40.84 19.81
CA MET A 208 -40.47 39.79 18.83
C MET A 208 -40.53 40.43 17.43
N GLY A 209 -39.42 40.43 16.71
CA GLY A 209 -39.32 40.87 15.32
C GLY A 209 -39.34 39.69 14.33
N PRO A 210 -39.94 39.84 13.13
CA PRO A 210 -40.05 38.75 12.18
C PRO A 210 -38.70 38.40 11.53
N SER A 211 -38.45 37.09 11.42
CA SER A 211 -37.58 36.39 10.46
C SER A 211 -36.82 37.27 9.45
N MET A 212 -35.67 37.84 9.84
CA MET A 212 -34.76 38.43 8.85
C MET A 212 -34.11 37.32 8.00
N GLY A 213 -34.15 37.50 6.67
CA GLY A 213 -33.47 36.60 5.73
C GLY A 213 -31.93 36.70 5.82
N PRO A 214 -31.21 35.85 5.07
CA PRO A 214 -29.75 35.81 5.08
C PRO A 214 -29.15 37.16 4.64
N GLY A 215 -28.63 37.93 5.60
CA GLY A 215 -28.04 39.24 5.35
C GLY A 215 -26.76 39.15 4.51
N PRO A 216 -26.63 39.95 3.43
CA PRO A 216 -25.43 39.92 2.59
C PRO A 216 -24.23 40.55 3.32
N GLY A 217 -23.06 39.90 3.26
CA GLY A 217 -21.77 40.52 3.57
C GLY A 217 -21.05 40.10 4.84
N MET A 218 -21.52 39.08 5.58
CA MET A 218 -20.74 38.53 6.71
C MET A 218 -19.56 37.68 6.20
N ALA A 219 -18.49 38.36 5.78
CA ALA A 219 -17.30 37.73 5.19
C ALA A 219 -16.65 36.73 6.17
N PRO A 220 -16.27 35.52 5.72
CA PRO A 220 -15.70 34.51 6.60
C PRO A 220 -14.36 34.99 7.20
N PRO A 221 -14.07 34.65 8.48
CA PRO A 221 -12.91 35.19 9.18
C PRO A 221 -11.59 34.84 8.46
N PRO A 222 -10.70 35.83 8.21
CA PRO A 222 -9.60 35.70 7.25
C PRO A 222 -8.56 34.63 7.59
N TYR A 223 -8.52 34.17 8.84
CA TYR A 223 -7.62 33.11 9.33
C TYR A 223 -7.86 31.74 8.66
N LEU A 224 -9.05 31.49 8.10
CA LEU A 224 -9.32 30.28 7.31
C LEU A 224 -8.82 30.42 5.86
N ALA A 225 -8.98 31.61 5.26
CA ALA A 225 -8.53 31.91 3.90
C ALA A 225 -7.00 31.91 3.76
N SER A 226 -6.27 32.35 4.79
CA SER A 226 -4.79 32.30 4.77
C SER A 226 -4.24 30.87 4.82
N GLN A 227 -4.93 29.93 5.48
CA GLN A 227 -4.49 28.53 5.53
C GLN A 227 -4.78 27.77 4.21
N SER A 228 -5.88 28.08 3.52
CA SER A 228 -6.15 27.51 2.19
C SER A 228 -5.21 28.11 1.13
N ALA A 229 -4.99 29.44 1.15
CA ALA A 229 -4.04 30.09 0.25
C ALA A 229 -2.59 29.57 0.44
N GLY A 230 -2.14 29.40 1.69
CA GLY A 230 -0.81 28.84 1.99
C GLY A 230 -0.61 27.40 1.51
N ARG A 231 -1.69 26.59 1.46
CA ARG A 231 -1.65 25.24 0.86
C ARG A 231 -1.71 25.27 -0.67
N ALA A 232 -2.44 26.21 -1.26
CA ALA A 232 -2.50 26.40 -2.71
C ALA A 232 -1.15 26.89 -3.29
N ALA A 233 -0.39 27.67 -2.53
CA ALA A 233 0.94 28.15 -2.93
C ALA A 233 2.01 27.05 -3.00
N HIS A 234 1.84 25.95 -2.27
CA HIS A 234 2.77 24.82 -2.24
C HIS A 234 2.02 23.48 -2.27
N PRO A 235 1.76 22.91 -3.47
CA PRO A 235 1.31 21.53 -3.61
C PRO A 235 2.29 20.57 -2.94
N VAL A 236 1.89 20.00 -1.81
CA VAL A 236 2.71 19.04 -1.05
C VAL A 236 2.56 17.67 -1.71
N GLU A 237 3.46 17.32 -2.64
CA GLU A 237 3.53 16.00 -3.29
C GLU A 237 3.58 14.90 -2.19
N PRO A 238 2.47 14.21 -1.86
CA PRO A 238 2.33 13.54 -0.57
C PRO A 238 3.17 12.25 -0.47
N PHE A 239 3.69 11.80 -1.60
CA PHE A 239 4.55 10.62 -1.71
C PHE A 239 6.04 10.95 -1.81
N ASN A 240 6.46 12.21 -1.98
CA ASN A 240 7.86 12.52 -2.34
C ASN A 240 8.87 12.08 -1.25
N GLU A 241 8.60 12.42 0.01
CA GLU A 241 9.40 11.99 1.17
C GLU A 241 9.34 10.46 1.38
N GLY A 242 8.12 9.90 1.40
CA GLY A 242 7.90 8.47 1.64
C GLY A 242 8.49 7.57 0.57
N LEU A 243 8.45 7.99 -0.69
CA LEU A 243 9.03 7.27 -1.82
C LEU A 243 10.55 7.22 -1.73
N GLY A 244 11.21 8.33 -1.35
CA GLY A 244 12.65 8.34 -1.11
C GLY A 244 13.04 7.31 -0.05
N LEU A 245 12.34 7.31 1.09
CA LEU A 245 12.56 6.33 2.16
C LEU A 245 12.30 4.88 1.71
N VAL A 246 11.23 4.63 0.96
CA VAL A 246 10.89 3.30 0.41
C VAL A 246 12.00 2.81 -0.53
N MET A 247 12.52 3.66 -1.42
CA MET A 247 13.62 3.29 -2.31
C MET A 247 14.93 2.99 -1.56
N LEU A 248 15.24 3.76 -0.52
CA LEU A 248 16.42 3.49 0.33
C LEU A 248 16.28 2.18 1.11
N VAL A 249 15.15 1.97 1.79
CA VAL A 249 14.90 0.78 2.62
C VAL A 249 14.92 -0.49 1.76
N PHE A 250 14.16 -0.52 0.66
CA PHE A 250 14.15 -1.71 -0.22
C PHE A 250 15.43 -1.87 -1.03
N GLY A 251 16.14 -0.79 -1.35
CA GLY A 251 17.47 -0.87 -1.96
C GLY A 251 18.51 -1.54 -1.05
N ILE A 252 18.61 -1.11 0.22
CA ILE A 252 19.47 -1.75 1.24
C ILE A 252 19.08 -3.23 1.41
N LEU A 253 17.79 -3.50 1.52
CA LEU A 253 17.24 -4.83 1.80
C LEU A 253 17.44 -5.80 0.61
N LEU A 254 17.38 -5.33 -0.64
CA LEU A 254 17.79 -6.11 -1.83
C LEU A 254 19.30 -6.42 -1.85
N LEU A 255 20.15 -5.45 -1.49
CA LEU A 255 21.60 -5.68 -1.42
C LEU A 255 22.00 -6.62 -0.28
N GLY A 256 21.35 -6.51 0.89
CA GLY A 256 21.52 -7.44 2.01
C GLY A 256 21.12 -8.87 1.64
N ALA A 257 20.05 -9.03 0.86
CA ALA A 257 19.60 -10.33 0.38
C ALA A 257 20.56 -10.97 -0.64
N PHE A 258 21.20 -10.17 -1.50
CA PHE A 258 22.30 -10.65 -2.34
C PHE A 258 23.57 -10.99 -1.55
N ALA A 259 23.90 -10.21 -0.52
CA ALA A 259 25.05 -10.42 0.36
C ALA A 259 24.86 -11.59 1.34
N THR A 260 23.63 -12.13 1.46
CA THR A 260 23.32 -13.28 2.31
C THR A 260 23.96 -14.54 1.72
N PRO A 261 24.68 -15.36 2.52
CA PRO A 261 25.33 -16.56 2.01
C PRO A 261 24.32 -17.60 1.50
N LEU A 262 24.66 -18.22 0.37
CA LEU A 262 23.90 -19.28 -0.30
C LEU A 262 23.78 -20.53 0.59
N THR A 263 24.93 -20.99 1.07
CA THR A 263 25.08 -22.08 2.04
C THR A 263 26.01 -21.61 3.15
N THR A 264 25.75 -22.08 4.36
CA THR A 264 26.63 -21.93 5.54
C THR A 264 27.58 -23.12 5.66
N GLU A 265 27.06 -24.32 5.44
CA GLU A 265 27.74 -25.62 5.55
C GLU A 265 27.84 -26.33 4.19
N PRO A 266 28.85 -27.20 3.96
CA PRO A 266 30.06 -27.38 4.77
C PRO A 266 31.09 -26.25 4.57
N LYS A 267 30.85 -25.35 3.61
CA LYS A 267 31.64 -24.14 3.36
C LYS A 267 30.68 -22.98 3.10
N MET A 268 30.98 -21.82 3.66
CA MET A 268 30.20 -20.61 3.39
C MET A 268 30.38 -20.19 1.93
N THR A 269 29.29 -20.18 1.16
CA THR A 269 29.29 -19.76 -0.25
C THR A 269 28.45 -18.50 -0.43
N PHE A 270 28.84 -17.65 -1.37
CA PHE A 270 28.22 -16.36 -1.64
C PHE A 270 27.94 -16.18 -3.13
N TRP A 271 27.04 -15.27 -3.46
CA TRP A 271 26.60 -15.06 -4.83
C TRP A 271 27.69 -14.58 -5.79
N TRP A 272 28.69 -13.84 -5.35
CA TRP A 272 29.82 -13.46 -6.21
C TRP A 272 30.66 -14.66 -6.64
N ASN A 273 30.77 -15.72 -5.83
CA ASN A 273 31.41 -16.97 -6.22
C ASN A 273 30.54 -17.70 -7.28
N ALA A 274 29.25 -17.90 -6.99
CA ALA A 274 28.33 -18.52 -7.94
C ALA A 274 28.22 -17.74 -9.26
N LEU A 275 28.37 -16.41 -9.23
CA LEU A 275 28.41 -15.52 -10.39
C LEU A 275 29.68 -15.64 -11.22
N ALA A 276 30.77 -16.20 -10.71
CA ALA A 276 31.92 -16.55 -11.55
C ALA A 276 31.53 -17.75 -12.44
N ASP A 277 31.04 -18.83 -11.83
CA ASP A 277 30.96 -20.15 -12.45
C ASP A 277 29.63 -20.44 -13.18
N ALA A 278 28.54 -19.75 -12.84
CA ALA A 278 27.20 -20.08 -13.37
C ALA A 278 27.07 -19.86 -14.90
N PRO A 279 26.26 -20.66 -15.62
CA PRO A 279 25.95 -20.42 -17.03
C PRO A 279 25.15 -19.11 -17.20
N GLY A 280 25.41 -18.38 -18.29
CA GLY A 280 25.05 -16.96 -18.44
C GLY A 280 23.61 -16.55 -18.08
N LYS A 281 22.60 -17.38 -18.42
CA LYS A 281 21.20 -17.09 -18.06
C LYS A 281 20.96 -17.06 -16.54
N LEU A 282 21.63 -17.91 -15.76
CA LEU A 282 21.50 -17.94 -14.31
C LEU A 282 22.20 -16.76 -13.62
N LYS A 283 23.15 -16.09 -14.28
CA LYS A 283 23.76 -14.85 -13.78
C LYS A 283 22.77 -13.67 -13.78
N LEU A 284 21.76 -13.68 -14.63
CA LEU A 284 20.83 -12.56 -14.81
C LEU A 284 19.98 -12.26 -13.56
N GLU A 285 19.56 -13.29 -12.83
CA GLU A 285 18.70 -13.16 -11.64
C GLU A 285 19.36 -12.36 -10.50
N PRO A 286 20.54 -12.75 -9.97
CA PRO A 286 21.23 -11.97 -8.94
C PRO A 286 21.72 -10.61 -9.47
N ILE A 287 22.18 -10.53 -10.74
CA ILE A 287 22.61 -9.25 -11.34
C ILE A 287 21.45 -8.25 -11.39
N ARG A 288 20.23 -8.68 -11.75
CA ARG A 288 19.04 -7.82 -11.71
C ARG A 288 18.75 -7.33 -10.29
N ILE A 289 18.83 -8.22 -9.31
CA ILE A 289 18.48 -7.89 -7.91
C ILE A 289 19.50 -6.92 -7.30
N VAL A 290 20.79 -7.09 -7.57
CA VAL A 290 21.82 -6.10 -7.23
C VAL A 290 21.62 -4.79 -7.99
N GLY A 291 21.42 -4.85 -9.30
CA GLY A 291 21.25 -3.66 -10.14
C GLY A 291 20.07 -2.81 -9.70
N VAL A 292 18.92 -3.43 -9.40
CA VAL A 292 17.75 -2.74 -8.84
C VAL A 292 18.04 -2.21 -7.44
N GLY A 293 18.74 -2.96 -6.57
CA GLY A 293 19.12 -2.50 -5.24
C GLY A 293 20.01 -1.24 -5.26
N VAL A 294 21.05 -1.24 -6.09
CA VAL A 294 21.95 -0.08 -6.28
C VAL A 294 21.21 1.10 -6.90
N LEU A 295 20.41 0.89 -7.96
CA LEU A 295 19.65 1.97 -8.60
C LEU A 295 18.59 2.57 -7.68
N ALA A 296 17.90 1.76 -6.87
CA ALA A 296 16.96 2.24 -5.87
C ALA A 296 17.66 3.10 -4.80
N LEU A 297 18.85 2.70 -4.32
CA LEU A 297 19.65 3.49 -3.40
C LEU A 297 20.07 4.84 -4.00
N VAL A 298 20.69 4.83 -5.18
CA VAL A 298 21.19 6.05 -5.84
C VAL A 298 20.05 7.02 -6.14
N LEU A 299 18.94 6.55 -6.70
CA LEU A 299 17.78 7.40 -7.06
C LEU A 299 16.91 7.79 -5.85
N GLY A 300 17.03 7.07 -4.73
CA GLY A 300 16.49 7.46 -3.42
C GLY A 300 17.28 8.61 -2.78
N LEU A 301 18.61 8.60 -2.89
CA LEU A 301 19.49 9.66 -2.37
C LEU A 301 19.45 10.95 -3.21
N ILE A 302 19.36 10.86 -4.54
CA ILE A 302 19.34 12.04 -5.42
C ILE A 302 18.02 12.83 -5.24
N PRO A 303 18.06 14.17 -5.06
CA PRO A 303 16.87 15.01 -4.95
C PRO A 303 16.19 15.20 -6.32
N LEU A 304 15.42 14.18 -6.74
CA LEU A 304 14.57 14.20 -7.92
C LEU A 304 13.16 14.74 -7.61
N ALA A 305 12.49 15.32 -8.60
CA ALA A 305 11.06 15.66 -8.50
C ALA A 305 10.22 14.38 -8.28
N GLY A 306 9.16 14.45 -7.47
CA GLY A 306 8.44 13.27 -6.97
C GLY A 306 7.93 12.33 -8.06
N ALA A 307 7.35 12.87 -9.14
CA ALA A 307 6.89 12.05 -10.27
C ALA A 307 8.03 11.44 -11.11
N ALA A 308 9.21 12.08 -11.19
CA ALA A 308 10.37 11.50 -11.87
C ALA A 308 10.96 10.35 -11.05
N ARG A 309 11.13 10.54 -9.73
CA ARG A 309 11.48 9.46 -8.80
C ARG A 309 10.43 8.34 -8.84
N GLY A 310 9.15 8.69 -8.92
CA GLY A 310 8.02 7.77 -9.02
C GLY A 310 8.08 6.88 -10.25
N LEU A 311 8.36 7.46 -11.42
CA LEU A 311 8.55 6.72 -12.66
C LEU A 311 9.73 5.75 -12.56
N PHE A 312 10.87 6.17 -12.01
CA PHE A 312 12.01 5.27 -11.80
C PHE A 312 11.68 4.12 -10.83
N ALA A 313 11.02 4.41 -9.70
CA ALA A 313 10.61 3.36 -8.76
C ALA A 313 9.61 2.37 -9.40
N ALA A 314 8.68 2.87 -10.22
CA ALA A 314 7.76 2.03 -10.99
C ALA A 314 8.52 1.13 -11.98
N VAL A 315 9.46 1.68 -12.75
CA VAL A 315 10.29 0.88 -13.69
C VAL A 315 11.14 -0.16 -12.95
N LEU A 316 11.74 0.19 -11.81
CA LEU A 316 12.55 -0.73 -11.00
C LEU A 316 11.71 -1.87 -10.39
N GLY A 317 10.53 -1.56 -9.83
CA GLY A 317 9.61 -2.57 -9.30
C GLY A 317 9.03 -3.46 -10.40
N ALA A 318 8.68 -2.88 -11.55
CA ALA A 318 8.24 -3.62 -12.73
C ALA A 318 9.36 -4.52 -13.30
N ALA A 319 10.62 -4.09 -13.27
CA ALA A 319 11.75 -4.91 -13.73
C ALA A 319 11.94 -6.17 -12.88
N LEU A 320 11.77 -6.08 -11.55
CA LEU A 320 11.79 -7.25 -10.66
C LEU A 320 10.69 -8.28 -10.99
N ILE A 321 9.57 -7.84 -11.57
CA ILE A 321 8.41 -8.64 -11.93
C ILE A 321 8.48 -9.19 -13.37
N ALA A 322 8.81 -8.35 -14.35
CA ALA A 322 8.69 -8.68 -15.77
C ALA A 322 9.90 -9.44 -16.32
N VAL A 323 11.11 -9.14 -15.85
CA VAL A 323 12.34 -9.82 -16.32
C VAL A 323 12.33 -11.33 -16.07
N PRO A 324 11.95 -11.88 -14.89
CA PRO A 324 11.93 -13.33 -14.71
C PRO A 324 10.90 -14.03 -15.61
N ILE A 325 9.77 -13.38 -15.94
CA ILE A 325 8.79 -13.90 -16.90
C ILE A 325 9.41 -13.97 -18.31
N VAL A 326 10.04 -12.88 -18.77
CA VAL A 326 10.65 -12.81 -20.11
C VAL A 326 11.86 -13.73 -20.26
N VAL A 327 12.72 -13.82 -19.23
CA VAL A 327 13.92 -14.68 -19.23
C VAL A 327 13.57 -16.17 -19.07
N GLY A 328 12.51 -16.48 -18.31
CA GLY A 328 12.00 -17.84 -18.15
C GLY A 328 11.37 -18.42 -19.42
N GLY A 329 10.84 -17.57 -20.31
CA GLY A 329 10.31 -17.96 -21.63
C GLY A 329 8.97 -18.71 -21.60
N ALA A 330 8.54 -19.21 -20.44
CA ALA A 330 7.21 -19.75 -20.21
C ALA A 330 6.32 -18.70 -19.55
N MET A 331 5.15 -18.44 -20.13
CA MET A 331 4.13 -17.58 -19.51
C MET A 331 3.55 -18.28 -18.28
N PRO A 332 3.56 -17.66 -17.08
CA PRO A 332 2.97 -18.26 -15.89
C PRO A 332 1.47 -18.57 -16.08
N PRO A 333 0.92 -19.57 -15.36
CA PRO A 333 -0.52 -19.81 -15.37
C PRO A 333 -1.28 -18.54 -14.92
N TRP A 334 -2.50 -18.35 -15.42
CA TRP A 334 -3.23 -17.09 -15.24
C TRP A 334 -3.42 -16.73 -13.75
N GLN A 335 -3.54 -17.71 -12.86
CA GLN A 335 -3.63 -17.51 -11.42
C GLN A 335 -2.37 -16.86 -10.85
N ALA A 336 -1.19 -17.24 -11.33
CA ALA A 336 0.09 -16.65 -10.92
C ALA A 336 0.25 -15.23 -11.50
N LEU A 337 -0.18 -14.99 -12.73
CA LEU A 337 -0.24 -13.65 -13.32
C LEU A 337 -1.18 -12.73 -12.53
N VAL A 338 -2.35 -13.23 -12.12
CA VAL A 338 -3.31 -12.45 -11.32
C VAL A 338 -2.79 -12.19 -9.90
N MET A 339 -2.17 -13.17 -9.22
CA MET A 339 -1.48 -12.94 -7.93
C MET A 339 -0.39 -11.85 -8.02
N LEU A 340 0.30 -11.78 -9.15
CA LEU A 340 1.41 -10.85 -9.38
C LEU A 340 0.94 -9.46 -9.85
N LEU A 341 -0.13 -9.38 -10.67
CA LEU A 341 -0.66 -8.12 -11.20
C LEU A 341 -1.70 -7.45 -10.29
N ALA A 342 -2.45 -8.20 -9.48
CA ALA A 342 -3.46 -7.61 -8.61
C ALA A 342 -2.89 -6.63 -7.56
N PRO A 343 -1.72 -6.89 -6.92
CA PRO A 343 -1.06 -5.89 -6.07
C PRO A 343 -0.65 -4.62 -6.83
N VAL A 344 -0.35 -4.72 -8.13
CA VAL A 344 0.05 -3.57 -8.99
C VAL A 344 -1.08 -2.58 -9.18
N ALA A 345 -2.34 -3.04 -9.19
CA ALA A 345 -3.51 -2.16 -9.14
C ALA A 345 -3.87 -1.77 -7.69
N LEU A 346 -3.89 -2.75 -6.79
CA LEU A 346 -4.43 -2.60 -5.44
C LEU A 346 -3.61 -1.64 -4.57
N VAL A 347 -2.29 -1.80 -4.52
CA VAL A 347 -1.41 -1.02 -3.63
C VAL A 347 -1.40 0.47 -4.00
N PRO A 348 -1.19 0.90 -5.26
CA PRO A 348 -1.32 2.31 -5.60
C PRO A 348 -2.76 2.81 -5.45
N GLY A 349 -3.79 1.99 -5.70
CA GLY A 349 -5.17 2.38 -5.45
C GLY A 349 -5.44 2.76 -3.98
N LEU A 350 -4.93 1.95 -3.04
CA LEU A 350 -5.05 2.20 -1.60
C LEU A 350 -4.22 3.41 -1.14
N LEU A 351 -2.99 3.57 -1.65
CA LEU A 351 -2.16 4.74 -1.38
C LEU A 351 -2.82 6.02 -1.89
N LEU A 352 -3.38 6.00 -3.11
CA LEU A 352 -4.14 7.13 -3.68
C LEU A 352 -5.41 7.42 -2.87
N ARG A 353 -6.16 6.40 -2.41
CA ARG A 353 -7.37 6.61 -1.58
C ARG A 353 -7.06 7.25 -0.22
N HIS A 354 -5.86 7.04 0.33
CA HIS A 354 -5.47 7.61 1.63
C HIS A 354 -5.33 9.13 1.55
N GLU A 355 -4.59 9.61 0.55
CA GLU A 355 -4.30 11.03 0.34
C GLU A 355 -5.44 11.73 -0.44
N TYR A 356 -5.79 11.23 -1.63
CA TYR A 356 -6.82 11.79 -2.53
C TYR A 356 -8.20 11.14 -2.29
N ARG A 357 -8.81 11.39 -1.12
CA ARG A 357 -10.02 10.67 -0.64
C ARG A 357 -11.23 10.75 -1.56
N GLU A 358 -11.40 11.88 -2.26
CA GLU A 358 -12.50 12.08 -3.22
C GLU A 358 -12.18 11.56 -4.63
N SER A 359 -10.95 11.15 -4.91
CA SER A 359 -10.58 10.63 -6.22
C SER A 359 -11.23 9.25 -6.46
N GLY A 360 -12.03 9.16 -7.53
CA GLY A 360 -12.55 7.89 -8.02
C GLY A 360 -11.46 6.92 -8.45
N LEU A 361 -10.29 7.41 -8.91
CA LEU A 361 -9.20 6.58 -9.42
C LEU A 361 -8.67 5.60 -8.36
N GLY A 362 -8.49 6.07 -7.11
CA GLY A 362 -8.07 5.21 -6.00
C GLY A 362 -9.10 4.11 -5.70
N ARG A 363 -10.40 4.44 -5.78
CA ARG A 363 -11.51 3.49 -5.57
C ARG A 363 -11.55 2.43 -6.67
N VAL A 364 -11.42 2.84 -7.94
CA VAL A 364 -11.39 1.94 -9.11
C VAL A 364 -10.17 1.00 -9.05
N LEU A 365 -8.96 1.53 -8.86
CA LEU A 365 -7.73 0.72 -8.82
C LEU A 365 -7.73 -0.30 -7.68
N THR A 366 -8.15 0.09 -6.47
CA THR A 366 -8.34 -0.85 -5.36
C THR A 366 -9.38 -1.91 -5.71
N THR A 367 -10.52 -1.53 -6.30
CA THR A 367 -11.59 -2.49 -6.64
C THR A 367 -11.17 -3.50 -7.69
N VAL A 368 -10.44 -3.07 -8.73
CA VAL A 368 -9.90 -3.96 -9.76
C VAL A 368 -8.92 -4.97 -9.16
N GLY A 369 -7.96 -4.51 -8.36
CA GLY A 369 -7.01 -5.40 -7.69
C GLY A 369 -7.66 -6.33 -6.66
N ALA A 370 -8.62 -5.83 -5.86
CA ALA A 370 -9.34 -6.62 -4.87
C ALA A 370 -10.21 -7.70 -5.52
N GLY A 371 -10.97 -7.33 -6.56
CA GLY A 371 -11.76 -8.26 -7.36
C GLY A 371 -10.92 -9.32 -8.05
N ALA A 372 -9.72 -8.94 -8.53
CA ALA A 372 -8.77 -9.88 -9.12
C ALA A 372 -8.24 -10.90 -8.10
N ILE A 373 -7.92 -10.50 -6.86
CA ILE A 373 -7.56 -11.45 -5.80
C ILE A 373 -8.75 -12.32 -5.42
N ILE A 374 -9.95 -11.75 -5.24
CA ILE A 374 -11.17 -12.50 -4.91
C ILE A 374 -11.51 -13.54 -5.99
N ALA A 375 -11.30 -13.22 -7.28
CA ALA A 375 -11.52 -14.13 -8.39
C ALA A 375 -10.69 -15.42 -8.31
N LEU A 376 -9.47 -15.37 -7.76
CA LEU A 376 -8.63 -16.56 -7.53
C LEU A 376 -9.26 -17.57 -6.56
N TYR A 377 -10.12 -17.10 -5.65
CA TYR A 377 -10.79 -17.93 -4.66
C TYR A 377 -12.18 -18.41 -5.11
N VAL A 378 -12.78 -17.72 -6.08
CA VAL A 378 -14.15 -17.96 -6.56
C VAL A 378 -14.19 -18.74 -7.88
N ILE A 379 -13.23 -18.54 -8.79
CA ILE A 379 -13.18 -19.28 -10.07
C ILE A 379 -12.78 -20.74 -9.79
N PRO A 380 -13.57 -21.74 -10.26
CA PRO A 380 -13.25 -23.15 -10.05
C PRO A 380 -11.91 -23.56 -10.66
N VAL A 381 -11.19 -24.44 -9.97
CA VAL A 381 -9.96 -25.09 -10.43
C VAL A 381 -10.07 -26.58 -10.11
N ASP A 382 -9.70 -27.44 -11.05
CA ASP A 382 -9.73 -28.92 -10.92
C ASP A 382 -11.07 -29.48 -10.43
N GLY A 383 -12.18 -28.84 -10.83
CA GLY A 383 -13.56 -29.23 -10.48
C GLY A 383 -14.03 -28.75 -9.09
N GLY A 384 -13.19 -28.08 -8.31
CA GLY A 384 -13.55 -27.52 -6.99
C GLY A 384 -13.55 -25.99 -6.97
N VAL A 385 -14.37 -25.39 -6.10
CA VAL A 385 -14.31 -23.94 -5.83
C VAL A 385 -13.22 -23.68 -4.78
N PRO A 386 -12.14 -22.91 -5.05
CA PRO A 386 -10.99 -22.83 -4.16
C PRO A 386 -11.31 -22.33 -2.75
N ILE A 387 -12.25 -21.39 -2.57
CA ILE A 387 -12.68 -20.91 -1.25
C ILE A 387 -13.33 -22.02 -0.40
N VAL A 388 -14.10 -22.93 -1.02
CA VAL A 388 -14.73 -24.06 -0.32
C VAL A 388 -13.67 -25.07 0.11
N ASN A 389 -12.71 -25.34 -0.77
CA ASN A 389 -11.59 -26.22 -0.47
C ASN A 389 -10.68 -25.63 0.62
N LEU A 390 -10.49 -24.31 0.64
CA LEU A 390 -9.74 -23.58 1.66
C LEU A 390 -10.40 -23.69 3.04
N PHE A 391 -11.72 -23.52 3.14
CA PHE A 391 -12.45 -23.67 4.40
C PHE A 391 -12.50 -25.11 4.91
N LYS A 392 -12.56 -26.12 4.02
CA LYS A 392 -12.38 -27.54 4.41
C LYS A 392 -10.98 -27.79 4.96
N ALA A 393 -9.95 -27.38 4.21
CA ALA A 393 -8.56 -27.56 4.60
C ALA A 393 -8.18 -26.83 5.91
N LEU A 394 -8.93 -25.79 6.31
CA LEU A 394 -8.77 -25.12 7.62
C LEU A 394 -9.15 -26.04 8.79
N GLY A 395 -10.08 -26.97 8.60
CA GLY A 395 -10.37 -28.06 9.55
C GLY A 395 -9.40 -29.25 9.39
N ASP A 396 -9.14 -29.66 8.15
CA ASP A 396 -8.48 -30.95 7.87
C ASP A 396 -6.94 -30.92 7.93
N ASN A 397 -6.30 -29.84 7.48
CA ASN A 397 -4.85 -29.82 7.15
C ASN A 397 -4.01 -28.96 8.12
N GLY A 398 -4.60 -28.56 9.25
CA GLY A 398 -3.98 -27.62 10.19
C GLY A 398 -4.05 -26.16 9.71
N ALA A 399 -4.23 -25.26 10.67
CA ALA A 399 -4.48 -23.85 10.36
C ALA A 399 -3.27 -23.14 9.73
N GLU A 400 -2.04 -23.59 9.98
CA GLU A 400 -0.80 -22.91 9.58
C GLU A 400 -0.67 -22.72 8.06
N ARG A 401 -1.12 -23.70 7.27
CA ARG A 401 -1.07 -23.66 5.80
C ARG A 401 -2.22 -22.88 5.17
N THR A 402 -3.34 -22.72 5.89
CA THR A 402 -4.58 -22.15 5.37
C THR A 402 -4.82 -20.72 5.86
N ILE A 403 -4.35 -20.36 7.06
CA ILE A 403 -4.35 -18.99 7.60
C ILE A 403 -3.85 -17.96 6.59
N PRO A 404 -2.72 -18.13 5.87
CA PRO A 404 -2.27 -17.15 4.89
C PRO A 404 -3.30 -16.93 3.76
N ALA A 405 -3.82 -18.01 3.18
CA ALA A 405 -4.79 -17.91 2.09
C ALA A 405 -6.13 -17.30 2.56
N VAL A 406 -6.60 -17.62 3.77
CA VAL A 406 -7.80 -16.99 4.37
C VAL A 406 -7.54 -15.51 4.68
N ALA A 407 -6.38 -15.17 5.24
CA ALA A 407 -6.01 -13.79 5.56
C ALA A 407 -5.89 -12.92 4.30
N LEU A 408 -5.33 -13.44 3.20
CA LEU A 408 -5.23 -12.73 1.93
C LEU A 408 -6.62 -12.47 1.32
N PHE A 409 -7.50 -13.47 1.34
CA PHE A 409 -8.89 -13.31 0.89
C PHE A 409 -9.64 -12.27 1.73
N LEU A 410 -9.55 -12.35 3.08
CA LEU A 410 -10.19 -11.39 3.97
C LEU A 410 -9.61 -9.98 3.81
N LEU A 411 -8.30 -9.82 3.59
CA LEU A 411 -7.67 -8.52 3.34
C LEU A 411 -8.13 -7.92 1.99
N ALA A 412 -8.34 -8.75 0.96
CA ALA A 412 -8.93 -8.31 -0.30
C ALA A 412 -10.38 -7.85 -0.12
N VAL A 413 -11.22 -8.59 0.60
CA VAL A 413 -12.59 -8.19 0.92
C VAL A 413 -12.61 -6.89 1.76
N LEU A 414 -11.76 -6.76 2.78
CA LEU A 414 -11.63 -5.55 3.59
C LEU A 414 -11.14 -4.34 2.77
N SER A 415 -10.33 -4.55 1.73
CA SER A 415 -9.90 -3.45 0.86
C SER A 415 -11.07 -2.83 0.06
N LEU A 416 -12.20 -3.52 -0.11
CA LEU A 416 -13.42 -2.96 -0.73
C LEU A 416 -14.10 -1.89 0.15
N LEU A 417 -13.71 -1.73 1.42
CA LEU A 417 -14.09 -0.59 2.28
C LEU A 417 -13.59 0.77 1.71
N VAL A 418 -12.78 0.76 0.66
CA VAL A 418 -12.43 1.92 -0.20
C VAL A 418 -13.66 2.73 -0.65
N TRP A 419 -14.83 2.09 -0.76
CA TRP A 419 -16.10 2.69 -1.17
C TRP A 419 -16.86 3.41 -0.06
N LEU A 420 -16.46 3.28 1.22
CA LEU A 420 -17.03 4.08 2.29
C LEU A 420 -16.88 5.59 1.99
N PRO A 421 -17.87 6.43 2.36
CA PRO A 421 -17.79 7.86 2.12
C PRO A 421 -16.63 8.52 2.88
N ALA A 422 -16.17 9.64 2.35
CA ALA A 422 -15.32 10.57 3.09
C ALA A 422 -16.06 11.10 4.35
N PRO A 423 -15.35 11.47 5.44
CA PRO A 423 -13.90 11.72 5.52
C PRO A 423 -13.04 10.47 5.75
N SER A 424 -13.62 9.27 5.85
CA SER A 424 -12.88 8.05 6.16
C SER A 424 -11.81 7.74 5.10
N SER A 425 -10.61 7.39 5.57
CA SER A 425 -9.56 6.75 4.76
C SER A 425 -9.66 5.22 4.76
N ALA A 426 -10.62 4.64 5.50
CA ALA A 426 -10.84 3.20 5.68
C ALA A 426 -9.58 2.39 6.05
N GLY A 427 -8.56 3.03 6.67
CA GLY A 427 -7.28 2.38 6.96
C GLY A 427 -6.42 2.07 5.72
N ALA A 428 -6.72 2.64 4.55
CA ALA A 428 -6.15 2.22 3.26
C ALA A 428 -4.61 2.15 3.23
N LYS A 429 -3.90 3.08 3.90
CA LYS A 429 -2.42 3.05 4.01
C LYS A 429 -1.90 1.88 4.85
N VAL A 430 -2.65 1.44 5.87
CA VAL A 430 -2.35 0.24 6.67
C VAL A 430 -2.60 -1.01 5.82
N PHE A 431 -3.71 -1.08 5.09
CA PHE A 431 -3.98 -2.19 4.16
C PHE A 431 -2.93 -2.26 3.04
N ALA A 432 -2.50 -1.13 2.46
CA ALA A 432 -1.43 -1.10 1.46
C ALA A 432 -0.12 -1.73 1.99
N TRP A 433 0.28 -1.39 3.22
CA TRP A 433 1.43 -2.01 3.88
C TRP A 433 1.21 -3.46 4.26
N ALA A 434 -0.01 -3.86 4.65
CA ALA A 434 -0.36 -5.26 4.90
C ALA A 434 -0.24 -6.11 3.63
N PHE A 435 -0.60 -5.57 2.45
CA PHE A 435 -0.40 -6.22 1.16
C PHE A 435 1.08 -6.27 0.74
N ILE A 436 1.83 -5.17 0.91
CA ILE A 436 3.28 -5.14 0.65
C ILE A 436 3.98 -6.21 1.49
N LEU A 437 3.73 -6.24 2.80
CA LEU A 437 4.37 -7.17 3.74
C LEU A 437 3.73 -8.57 3.76
N PHE A 438 2.69 -8.83 2.95
CA PHE A 438 1.97 -10.10 2.97
C PHE A 438 2.88 -11.29 2.66
N GLY A 439 3.81 -11.12 1.71
CA GLY A 439 4.82 -12.13 1.38
C GLY A 439 5.74 -12.48 2.55
N VAL A 440 6.03 -11.51 3.44
CA VAL A 440 6.81 -11.75 4.67
C VAL A 440 6.01 -12.60 5.65
N VAL A 441 4.74 -12.26 5.87
CA VAL A 441 3.85 -12.99 6.80
C VAL A 441 3.63 -14.42 6.31
N GLY A 442 3.33 -14.62 5.02
CA GLY A 442 3.19 -15.94 4.42
C GLY A 442 4.47 -16.77 4.51
N HIS A 443 5.64 -16.16 4.26
CA HIS A 443 6.92 -16.85 4.39
C HIS A 443 7.24 -17.24 5.84
N VAL A 444 7.07 -16.33 6.80
CA VAL A 444 7.33 -16.62 8.23
C VAL A 444 6.40 -17.70 8.77
N LEU A 445 5.12 -17.70 8.40
CA LEU A 445 4.18 -18.77 8.77
C LEU A 445 4.59 -20.13 8.15
N ALA A 446 5.02 -20.13 6.88
CA ALA A 446 5.51 -21.34 6.20
C ALA A 446 6.83 -21.87 6.80
N LEU A 447 7.69 -21.00 7.34
CA LEU A 447 8.86 -21.42 8.13
C LEU A 447 8.40 -22.08 9.44
N VAL A 448 7.60 -21.36 10.25
CA VAL A 448 7.18 -21.79 11.60
C VAL A 448 6.47 -23.15 11.58
N GLY A 449 5.51 -23.37 10.68
CA GLY A 449 4.79 -24.64 10.54
C GLY A 449 5.51 -25.71 9.70
N GLY A 450 6.70 -25.42 9.17
CA GLY A 450 7.46 -26.31 8.30
C GLY A 450 8.52 -27.11 9.05
N ARG A 451 9.47 -26.39 9.66
CA ARG A 451 10.58 -26.87 10.50
C ARG A 451 11.00 -25.74 11.43
N GLY A 452 11.56 -26.04 12.60
CA GLY A 452 11.96 -25.03 13.58
C GLY A 452 12.68 -23.83 12.95
N PHE A 453 12.11 -22.63 13.11
CA PHE A 453 12.56 -21.39 12.45
C PHE A 453 14.08 -21.14 12.50
N PRO A 454 14.80 -21.38 13.63
CA PRO A 454 16.25 -21.24 13.67
C PRO A 454 17.00 -22.15 12.69
N ASP A 455 16.49 -23.35 12.43
CA ASP A 455 17.23 -24.39 11.69
C ASP A 455 17.12 -24.21 10.18
N VAL A 456 15.98 -23.69 9.69
CA VAL A 456 15.85 -23.30 8.28
C VAL A 456 16.76 -22.11 7.96
N ILE A 457 16.86 -21.13 8.86
CA ILE A 457 17.75 -19.97 8.71
C ILE A 457 19.22 -20.37 8.78
N LYS A 458 19.60 -21.30 9.67
CA LYS A 458 20.97 -21.85 9.70
C LYS A 458 21.32 -22.58 8.39
N ALA A 459 20.43 -23.44 7.90
CA ALA A 459 20.71 -24.31 6.76
C ALA A 459 20.74 -23.56 5.41
N ALA A 460 19.82 -22.60 5.21
CA ALA A 460 19.69 -21.89 3.93
C ALA A 460 19.26 -20.42 4.13
N PRO A 461 20.12 -19.56 4.72
CA PRO A 461 19.75 -18.18 5.03
C PRO A 461 19.38 -17.39 3.78
N TYR A 462 20.07 -17.61 2.65
CA TYR A 462 19.68 -17.04 1.35
C TYR A 462 18.22 -17.34 0.99
N GLN A 463 17.77 -18.60 1.13
CA GLN A 463 16.39 -18.98 0.78
C GLN A 463 15.36 -18.30 1.71
N SER A 464 15.68 -18.17 3.01
CA SER A 464 14.81 -17.51 3.99
C SER A 464 14.65 -15.99 3.78
N VAL A 465 15.57 -15.37 3.06
CA VAL A 465 15.50 -13.94 2.70
C VAL A 465 14.90 -13.77 1.31
N MET A 466 15.43 -14.47 0.31
CA MET A 466 15.10 -14.23 -1.11
C MET A 466 13.79 -14.87 -1.58
N ALA A 467 13.17 -15.74 -0.79
CA ALA A 467 11.80 -16.19 -1.04
C ALA A 467 10.74 -15.07 -0.93
N TRP A 468 11.04 -13.96 -0.23
CA TRP A 468 10.11 -12.84 -0.08
C TRP A 468 10.69 -11.49 -0.49
N VAL A 469 11.99 -11.23 -0.26
CA VAL A 469 12.61 -9.91 -0.49
C VAL A 469 12.33 -9.32 -1.87
N PRO A 470 12.58 -10.02 -3.00
CA PRO A 470 12.40 -9.43 -4.33
C PRO A 470 10.93 -9.12 -4.63
N GLY A 471 9.99 -9.95 -4.18
CA GLY A 471 8.56 -9.73 -4.38
C GLY A 471 8.02 -8.55 -3.56
N VAL A 472 8.39 -8.46 -2.27
CA VAL A 472 8.00 -7.34 -1.40
C VAL A 472 8.60 -6.03 -1.90
N ALA A 473 9.88 -6.03 -2.30
CA ALA A 473 10.53 -4.86 -2.90
C ALA A 473 9.87 -4.45 -4.23
N ALA A 474 9.53 -5.42 -5.10
CA ALA A 474 8.83 -5.14 -6.36
C ALA A 474 7.48 -4.44 -6.12
N ILE A 475 6.64 -4.99 -5.24
CA ILE A 475 5.32 -4.46 -4.91
C ILE A 475 5.43 -3.08 -4.24
N ALA A 476 6.41 -2.88 -3.35
CA ALA A 476 6.63 -1.59 -2.69
C ALA A 476 7.10 -0.50 -3.65
N LEU A 477 8.15 -0.76 -4.45
CA LEU A 477 8.70 0.19 -5.43
C LEU A 477 7.67 0.53 -6.52
N LEU A 478 6.97 -0.49 -7.03
CA LEU A 478 5.96 -0.32 -8.08
C LEU A 478 4.70 0.39 -7.54
N GLY A 479 4.23 0.02 -6.35
CA GLY A 479 3.05 0.62 -5.74
C GLY A 479 3.25 2.09 -5.35
N TYR A 480 4.36 2.43 -4.68
CA TYR A 480 4.69 3.83 -4.39
C TYR A 480 5.04 4.63 -5.65
N GLY A 481 5.73 4.01 -6.61
CA GLY A 481 6.08 4.66 -7.87
C GLY A 481 4.85 5.05 -8.70
N LEU A 482 3.92 4.12 -8.89
CA LEU A 482 2.64 4.38 -9.56
C LEU A 482 1.76 5.37 -8.79
N ALA A 483 1.70 5.28 -7.45
CA ALA A 483 0.97 6.26 -6.65
C ALA A 483 1.51 7.69 -6.82
N ALA A 484 2.84 7.87 -6.87
CA ALA A 484 3.47 9.16 -7.12
C ALA A 484 3.20 9.72 -8.53
N VAL A 485 3.29 8.87 -9.56
CA VAL A 485 3.03 9.28 -10.96
C VAL A 485 1.55 9.60 -11.20
N LEU A 486 0.63 8.79 -10.66
CA LEU A 486 -0.81 8.98 -10.81
C LEU A 486 -1.36 10.10 -9.91
N GLY A 487 -0.81 10.30 -8.72
CA GLY A 487 -1.17 11.41 -7.83
C GLY A 487 -0.98 12.77 -8.50
N LYS A 488 0.14 12.95 -9.21
CA LYS A 488 0.44 14.14 -10.03
C LYS A 488 -0.40 14.28 -11.32
N LYS A 489 -1.47 13.47 -11.46
CA LYS A 489 -2.51 13.61 -12.48
C LYS A 489 -3.91 13.79 -11.87
N LEU A 490 -3.98 13.89 -10.53
CA LEU A 490 -5.16 14.24 -9.74
C LEU A 490 -5.00 15.62 -9.07
N GLU A 491 -3.75 16.11 -8.98
CA GLU A 491 -3.36 17.52 -8.82
C GLU A 491 -3.59 18.32 -10.12
#